data_AF-A0A5C0VHK0-F1
#
_entry.id   AF-A0A5C0VHK0-F1
#
_cell.length_a   1.000
_cell.length_b   1.000
_cell.length_c   1.000
_cell.angle_alpha   90.00
_cell.angle_beta   90.00
_cell.angle_gamma   90.00
#
_symmetry.space_group_name_H-M   'P 1'
#
loop_
_entity.id
_entity.type
_entity.pdbx_description
1 polymer ?
#
loop_
_entity_poly.entity_id
_entity_poly.type
_entity_poly.pdbx_seq_one_letter_code
_entity_poly.pdbx_strand_id
1 'polypeptide(L)'
;MLKSSFFKYISLVFSFWMMVQVYACQSPKQKPDVQKPAIIEMLYQDTSEATINQLKALLKEDEHLFRWKTHFVVYGKGLNSALGDSLKMRFPEAELKQYDDLFYEFNHSYCTDTTTAKDWEHILLTANLVADTTLQNEYLKYHATQFKEWPEVSKGFCNASFQQLLLFKNGRQLMLVISIPKGKTLDELNPKTTQNNPRVNEWNKIMSKYQEGISGTAKGETWVFFKGG
;
A
#
# COMPACT_ATOMS: atom_id res chain seq x y z
N MET A 1 6.39 -58.05 -50.60
CA MET A 1 6.02 -57.22 -51.77
C MET A 1 5.01 -56.15 -51.34
N LEU A 2 4.75 -55.17 -52.22
CA LEU A 2 3.86 -53.99 -52.15
C LEU A 2 2.69 -53.91 -51.12
N LYS A 3 2.49 -52.67 -50.61
CA LYS A 3 1.20 -51.95 -50.33
C LYS A 3 0.33 -52.48 -49.16
N SER A 4 -0.16 -51.63 -48.24
CA SER A 4 -1.33 -50.69 -48.28
C SER A 4 -2.68 -51.39 -48.55
N SER A 5 -3.86 -50.98 -48.03
CA SER A 5 -4.32 -49.62 -47.66
C SER A 5 -5.59 -49.63 -46.75
N PHE A 6 -5.89 -48.50 -46.10
CA PHE A 6 -7.22 -47.95 -45.71
C PHE A 6 -8.39 -48.84 -45.18
N PHE A 7 -8.78 -48.57 -43.93
CA PHE A 7 -10.12 -48.11 -43.49
C PHE A 7 -11.43 -48.75 -44.01
N LYS A 8 -12.14 -49.44 -43.10
CA LYS A 8 -13.57 -49.26 -42.68
C LYS A 8 -14.11 -50.58 -42.07
N TYR A 9 -15.10 -50.68 -41.18
CA TYR A 9 -15.74 -49.90 -40.10
C TYR A 9 -17.05 -50.67 -39.80
N ILE A 10 -17.56 -50.71 -38.55
CA ILE A 10 -18.89 -51.26 -38.16
C ILE A 10 -18.91 -52.81 -38.20
N SER A 11 -19.29 -53.58 -37.16
CA SER A 11 -19.87 -53.30 -35.83
C SER A 11 -19.37 -54.37 -34.79
N LEU A 12 -20.00 -54.81 -33.69
CA LEU A 12 -21.31 -54.62 -33.02
C LEU A 12 -21.15 -54.95 -31.50
N VAL A 13 -21.96 -54.31 -30.63
CA VAL A 13 -22.38 -54.70 -29.24
C VAL A 13 -21.47 -55.59 -28.36
N PHE A 14 -21.16 -55.09 -27.15
CA PHE A 14 -21.55 -55.76 -25.89
C PHE A 14 -21.75 -54.76 -24.74
N SER A 15 -22.75 -55.00 -23.89
CA SER A 15 -23.20 -54.06 -22.85
C SER A 15 -22.46 -54.25 -21.53
N PHE A 16 -22.00 -53.17 -20.88
CA PHE A 16 -21.72 -53.20 -19.45
C PHE A 16 -22.04 -51.88 -18.74
N TRP A 17 -22.31 -51.98 -17.44
CA TRP A 17 -22.90 -50.99 -16.55
C TRP A 17 -22.33 -49.56 -16.60
N MET A 18 -23.25 -48.59 -16.64
CA MET A 18 -23.00 -47.16 -16.44
C MET A 18 -22.88 -46.83 -14.95
N MET A 19 -21.69 -47.03 -14.35
CA MET A 19 -21.37 -46.38 -13.08
C MET A 19 -20.83 -44.97 -13.33
N VAL A 20 -21.68 -43.96 -13.15
CA VAL A 20 -21.23 -42.57 -13.09
C VAL A 20 -20.53 -42.32 -11.76
N GLN A 21 -19.21 -42.53 -11.72
CA GLN A 21 -18.39 -41.95 -10.66
C GLN A 21 -18.40 -40.43 -10.81
N VAL A 22 -19.25 -39.78 -10.01
CA VAL A 22 -19.23 -38.32 -9.85
C VAL A 22 -17.96 -37.95 -9.10
N TYR A 23 -16.85 -37.84 -9.85
CA TYR A 23 -15.65 -37.14 -9.39
C TYR A 23 -16.02 -35.67 -9.21
N ALA A 24 -16.49 -35.34 -8.01
CA ALA A 24 -16.65 -33.96 -7.60
C ALA A 24 -15.29 -33.27 -7.71
N CYS A 25 -15.16 -32.37 -8.69
CA CYS A 25 -14.00 -31.49 -8.80
C CYS A 25 -13.97 -30.60 -7.55
N GLN A 26 -13.25 -31.06 -6.52
CA GLN A 26 -12.86 -30.21 -5.40
C GLN A 26 -11.93 -29.15 -5.97
N SER A 27 -12.50 -27.97 -6.26
CA SER A 27 -11.73 -26.80 -6.61
C SER A 27 -10.67 -26.58 -5.53
N PRO A 28 -9.40 -26.31 -5.92
CA PRO A 28 -8.35 -26.10 -4.93
C PRO A 28 -8.78 -24.94 -4.04
N LYS A 29 -8.86 -25.20 -2.72
CA LYS A 29 -9.30 -24.20 -1.74
C LYS A 29 -8.51 -22.92 -1.97
N GLN A 30 -9.18 -21.86 -2.43
CA GLN A 30 -8.55 -20.56 -2.54
C GLN A 30 -7.97 -20.22 -1.17
N LYS A 31 -6.70 -19.78 -1.14
CA LYS A 31 -6.19 -19.08 0.03
C LYS A 31 -7.13 -17.88 0.28
N PRO A 32 -7.44 -17.54 1.54
CA PRO A 32 -8.25 -16.36 1.83
C PRO A 32 -7.63 -15.15 1.11
N ASP A 33 -8.47 -14.33 0.50
CA ASP A 33 -8.03 -13.17 -0.28
C ASP A 33 -7.28 -12.20 0.63
N VAL A 34 -5.95 -12.17 0.51
CA VAL A 34 -5.09 -11.31 1.33
C VAL A 34 -5.12 -9.92 0.72
N GLN A 35 -6.20 -9.21 1.04
CA GLN A 35 -6.46 -7.84 0.61
C GLN A 35 -5.28 -6.95 1.01
N LYS A 36 -4.52 -6.53 -0.02
CA LYS A 36 -3.34 -5.69 0.15
C LYS A 36 -3.73 -4.29 0.65
N PRO A 37 -2.86 -3.63 1.44
CA PRO A 37 -3.03 -2.21 1.71
C PRO A 37 -2.90 -1.41 0.40
N ALA A 38 -3.74 -0.41 0.22
CA ALA A 38 -3.76 0.46 -0.95
C ALA A 38 -4.20 1.88 -0.56
N ILE A 39 -3.91 2.85 -1.42
CA ILE A 39 -4.33 4.25 -1.24
C ILE A 39 -5.03 4.78 -2.50
N ILE A 40 -6.12 5.52 -2.31
CA ILE A 40 -6.74 6.36 -3.34
C ILE A 40 -6.67 7.82 -2.85
N GLU A 41 -6.06 8.69 -3.66
CA GLU A 41 -6.03 10.14 -3.46
C GLU A 41 -7.02 10.80 -4.42
N MET A 42 -7.89 11.67 -3.90
CA MET A 42 -8.81 12.51 -4.66
C MET A 42 -8.45 13.98 -4.45
N LEU A 43 -8.08 14.68 -5.52
CA LEU A 43 -7.84 16.12 -5.50
C LEU A 43 -9.13 16.82 -5.93
N TYR A 44 -9.74 17.56 -5.00
CA TYR A 44 -11.04 18.20 -5.23
C TYR A 44 -11.13 19.53 -4.47
N GLN A 45 -11.73 20.54 -5.11
CA GLN A 45 -11.66 21.94 -4.65
C GLN A 45 -12.66 22.27 -3.53
N ASP A 46 -13.84 21.63 -3.50
CA ASP A 46 -14.74 21.79 -2.36
C ASP A 46 -14.22 20.99 -1.17
N THR A 47 -13.95 21.68 -0.07
CA THR A 47 -13.54 21.09 1.20
C THR A 47 -14.56 21.24 2.32
N SER A 48 -15.83 21.42 1.94
CA SER A 48 -16.96 21.48 2.87
C SER A 48 -17.18 20.18 3.64
N GLU A 49 -17.82 20.32 4.81
CA GLU A 49 -18.35 19.19 5.58
C GLU A 49 -19.37 18.37 4.76
N ALA A 50 -20.06 18.96 3.79
CA ALA A 50 -20.97 18.22 2.92
C ALA A 50 -20.21 17.22 2.03
N THR A 51 -19.05 17.61 1.49
CA THR A 51 -18.17 16.71 0.72
C THR A 51 -17.48 15.68 1.62
N ILE A 52 -17.02 16.07 2.81
CA ILE A 52 -16.43 15.13 3.79
C ILE A 52 -17.44 14.04 4.17
N ASN A 53 -18.69 14.41 4.47
CA ASN A 53 -19.74 13.43 4.81
C ASN A 53 -20.15 12.56 3.62
N GLN A 54 -20.16 13.09 2.39
CA GLN A 54 -20.37 12.29 1.18
C GLN A 54 -19.26 11.26 0.96
N LEU A 55 -18.00 11.62 1.24
CA LEU A 55 -16.87 10.68 1.17
C LEU A 55 -16.99 9.59 2.23
N LYS A 56 -17.24 9.95 3.50
CA LYS A 56 -17.42 8.99 4.60
C LYS A 56 -18.56 8.00 4.33
N ALA A 57 -19.64 8.43 3.67
CA ALA A 57 -20.76 7.58 3.30
C ALA A 57 -20.45 6.54 2.19
N LEU A 58 -19.27 6.59 1.55
CA LEU A 58 -18.79 5.61 0.58
C LEU A 58 -17.82 4.58 1.18
N LEU A 59 -17.33 4.79 2.41
CA LEU A 59 -16.27 4.00 3.01
C LEU A 59 -16.78 2.82 3.86
N LYS A 60 -15.97 1.76 3.92
CA LYS A 60 -16.12 0.65 4.88
C LYS A 60 -15.54 1.00 6.26
N GLU A 61 -15.84 0.17 7.26
CA GLU A 61 -15.38 0.34 8.64
C GLU A 61 -13.84 0.28 8.78
N ASP A 62 -13.16 -0.43 7.88
CA ASP A 62 -11.69 -0.56 7.80
C ASP A 62 -11.03 0.36 6.76
N GLU A 63 -11.77 1.34 6.24
CA GLU A 63 -11.29 2.37 5.29
C GLU A 63 -11.24 3.74 5.97
N HIS A 64 -10.05 4.33 5.99
CA HIS A 64 -9.75 5.55 6.75
C HIS A 64 -9.63 6.77 5.84
N LEU A 65 -10.44 7.80 6.10
CA LEU A 65 -10.37 9.10 5.40
C LEU A 65 -9.40 10.05 6.10
N PHE A 66 -8.50 10.64 5.32
CA PHE A 66 -7.61 11.73 5.74
C PHE A 66 -7.68 12.90 4.75
N ARG A 67 -7.29 14.11 5.20
CA ARG A 67 -7.25 15.31 4.34
C ARG A 67 -6.05 16.21 4.60
N TRP A 68 -5.51 16.77 3.52
CA TRP A 68 -4.58 17.90 3.51
C TRP A 68 -5.03 18.89 2.42
N LYS A 69 -5.52 20.06 2.81
CA LYS A 69 -6.09 21.07 1.88
C LYS A 69 -7.18 20.43 0.99
N THR A 70 -6.98 20.41 -0.33
CA THR A 70 -7.85 19.84 -1.38
C THR A 70 -7.56 18.37 -1.67
N HIS A 71 -6.54 17.78 -1.04
CA HIS A 71 -6.20 16.36 -1.18
C HIS A 71 -6.95 15.56 -0.12
N PHE A 72 -7.90 14.76 -0.55
CA PHE A 72 -8.57 13.74 0.27
C PHE A 72 -7.89 12.40 -0.01
N VAL A 73 -7.65 11.61 1.03
CA VAL A 73 -6.94 10.32 0.91
C VAL A 73 -7.72 9.25 1.64
N VAL A 74 -8.04 8.17 0.94
CA VAL A 74 -8.58 6.94 1.52
C VAL A 74 -7.45 5.92 1.60
N TYR A 75 -7.24 5.37 2.79
CA TYR A 75 -6.34 4.24 3.01
C TYR A 75 -7.11 3.08 3.63
N GLY A 76 -6.90 1.88 3.11
CA GLY A 76 -7.54 0.67 3.60
C GLY A 76 -6.96 -0.58 2.94
N LYS A 77 -7.56 -1.73 3.22
CA LYS A 77 -7.20 -3.01 2.57
C LYS A 77 -8.17 -3.29 1.45
N GLY A 78 -7.67 -3.79 0.33
CA GLY A 78 -8.50 -4.22 -0.79
C GLY A 78 -9.34 -3.09 -1.40
N LEU A 79 -8.85 -1.84 -1.37
CA LEU A 79 -9.47 -0.73 -2.11
C LEU A 79 -9.59 -1.16 -3.58
N ASN A 80 -10.83 -1.29 -4.04
CA ASN A 80 -11.14 -1.88 -5.34
C ASN A 80 -11.59 -0.81 -6.34
N SER A 81 -11.74 -1.20 -7.61
CA SER A 81 -12.20 -0.27 -8.65
C SER A 81 -13.56 0.36 -8.31
N ALA A 82 -14.46 -0.36 -7.64
CA ALA A 82 -15.80 0.12 -7.32
C ALA A 82 -15.81 1.36 -6.40
N LEU A 83 -14.85 1.49 -5.48
CA LEU A 83 -14.68 2.75 -4.72
C LEU A 83 -14.21 3.88 -5.65
N GLY A 84 -13.19 3.64 -6.49
CA GLY A 84 -12.70 4.62 -7.46
C GLY A 84 -13.77 5.05 -8.48
N ASP A 85 -14.62 4.14 -8.93
CA ASP A 85 -15.72 4.40 -9.86
C ASP A 85 -16.88 5.13 -9.18
N SER A 86 -17.16 4.82 -7.90
CA SER A 86 -18.11 5.58 -7.07
C SER A 86 -17.64 7.02 -6.85
N LEU A 87 -16.33 7.23 -6.62
CA LEU A 87 -15.74 8.55 -6.50
C LEU A 87 -15.86 9.35 -7.80
N LYS A 88 -15.51 8.77 -8.95
CA LYS A 88 -15.70 9.43 -10.28
C LYS A 88 -17.15 9.80 -10.54
N MET A 89 -18.10 8.91 -10.18
CA MET A 89 -19.53 9.15 -10.38
C MET A 89 -20.06 10.26 -9.46
N ARG A 90 -19.52 10.38 -8.23
CA ARG A 90 -19.97 11.36 -7.25
C ARG A 90 -19.29 12.73 -7.38
N PHE A 91 -18.04 12.75 -7.85
CA PHE A 91 -17.16 13.91 -7.98
C PHE A 91 -16.46 13.91 -9.36
N PRO A 92 -17.19 14.13 -10.47
CA PRO A 92 -16.64 13.99 -11.83
C PRO A 92 -15.52 15.00 -12.17
N GLU A 93 -15.47 16.13 -11.47
CA GLU A 93 -14.44 17.17 -11.61
C GLU A 93 -13.17 16.89 -10.77
N ALA A 94 -13.08 15.74 -10.07
CA ALA A 94 -11.96 15.41 -9.21
C ALA A 94 -10.88 14.58 -9.93
N GLU A 95 -9.61 14.93 -9.72
CA GLU A 95 -8.50 14.09 -10.15
C GLU A 95 -8.34 12.92 -9.15
N LEU A 96 -8.36 11.68 -9.65
CA LEU A 96 -8.09 10.50 -8.84
C LEU A 96 -6.72 9.91 -9.17
N LYS A 97 -5.91 9.64 -8.13
CA LYS A 97 -4.69 8.85 -8.20
C LYS A 97 -4.83 7.59 -7.35
N GLN A 98 -4.53 6.44 -7.94
CA GLN A 98 -4.40 5.18 -7.22
C GLN A 98 -2.91 4.93 -6.91
N TYR A 99 -2.64 4.34 -5.75
CA TYR A 99 -1.31 3.98 -5.27
C TYR A 99 -1.31 2.49 -4.93
N ASP A 100 -0.77 1.69 -5.85
CA ASP A 100 -0.59 0.24 -5.77
C ASP A 100 0.89 -0.19 -5.88
N ASP A 101 1.78 0.68 -6.37
CA ASP A 101 3.24 0.58 -6.31
C ASP A 101 3.76 0.79 -4.87
N LEU A 102 3.58 -0.25 -4.04
CA LEU A 102 4.22 -0.41 -2.73
C LEU A 102 5.65 -0.92 -2.91
N PHE A 103 6.62 -0.01 -2.90
CA PHE A 103 8.04 -0.35 -3.15
C PHE A 103 8.86 -0.59 -1.88
N TYR A 104 8.34 -0.24 -0.70
CA TYR A 104 8.97 -0.49 0.59
C TYR A 104 7.93 -0.79 1.67
N GLU A 105 8.14 -1.90 2.39
CA GLU A 105 7.42 -2.26 3.61
C GLU A 105 8.42 -2.61 4.73
N PHE A 106 8.21 -2.04 5.91
CA PHE A 106 8.72 -2.56 7.18
C PHE A 106 7.55 -3.05 8.03
N ASN A 107 7.73 -4.18 8.72
CA ASN A 107 6.84 -4.69 9.76
C ASN A 107 7.66 -5.44 10.83
N HIS A 108 6.99 -5.91 11.89
CA HIS A 108 7.63 -6.58 13.02
C HIS A 108 8.45 -7.86 12.70
N SER A 109 8.39 -8.43 11.49
CA SER A 109 9.28 -9.54 11.09
C SER A 109 10.77 -9.16 11.03
N TYR A 110 11.10 -7.86 10.96
CA TYR A 110 12.46 -7.33 11.08
C TYR A 110 12.92 -7.05 12.52
N CYS A 111 12.06 -7.31 13.52
CA CYS A 111 12.32 -7.05 14.93
C CYS A 111 12.61 -8.33 15.73
N THR A 112 13.40 -8.22 16.79
CA THR A 112 13.67 -9.34 17.72
C THR A 112 12.42 -9.76 18.49
N ASP A 113 11.56 -8.80 18.83
CA ASP A 113 10.21 -9.05 19.30
C ASP A 113 9.23 -8.85 18.13
N THR A 114 8.62 -9.94 17.69
CA THR A 114 7.66 -9.96 16.58
C THR A 114 6.23 -9.63 17.03
N THR A 115 6.01 -9.37 18.33
CA THR A 115 4.68 -9.09 18.91
C THR A 115 4.15 -7.73 18.47
N THR A 116 3.03 -7.73 17.74
CA THR A 116 2.31 -6.51 17.38
C THR A 116 1.25 -6.14 18.42
N ALA A 117 0.98 -4.84 18.57
CA ALA A 117 -0.18 -4.32 19.28
C ALA A 117 -1.49 -4.87 18.67
N LYS A 118 -2.53 -5.01 19.51
CA LYS A 118 -3.85 -5.52 19.10
C LYS A 118 -4.57 -4.57 18.13
N ASP A 119 -4.60 -3.29 18.47
CA ASP A 119 -5.31 -2.24 17.75
C ASP A 119 -4.29 -1.17 17.35
N TRP A 120 -4.34 -0.67 16.11
CA TRP A 120 -3.38 0.29 15.55
C TRP A 120 -4.04 1.63 15.24
N GLU A 121 -3.22 2.67 15.11
CA GLU A 121 -3.56 3.95 14.49
C GLU A 121 -2.62 4.23 13.32
N HIS A 122 -3.13 4.88 12.27
CA HIS A 122 -2.39 5.14 11.02
C HIS A 122 -2.15 6.64 10.85
N ILE A 123 -0.89 7.04 10.73
CA ILE A 123 -0.48 8.40 10.33
C ILE A 123 -0.09 8.37 8.86
N LEU A 124 -0.70 9.23 8.06
CA LEU A 124 -0.38 9.39 6.64
C LEU A 124 0.38 10.70 6.38
N LEU A 125 1.44 10.60 5.59
CA LEU A 125 2.22 11.73 5.11
C LEU A 125 2.46 11.64 3.59
N THR A 126 2.61 12.78 2.92
CA THR A 126 3.07 12.84 1.51
C THR A 126 4.21 13.83 1.33
N ALA A 127 5.04 13.54 0.33
CA ALA A 127 6.10 14.38 -0.22
C ALA A 127 6.22 14.05 -1.72
N ASN A 128 6.95 14.85 -2.48
CA ASN A 128 7.43 14.46 -3.80
C ASN A 128 8.86 13.92 -3.71
N LEU A 129 9.24 13.05 -4.64
CA LEU A 129 10.63 12.91 -5.04
C LEU A 129 11.02 14.05 -5.97
N VAL A 130 12.27 14.50 -5.91
CA VAL A 130 12.83 15.54 -6.79
C VAL A 130 12.66 15.22 -8.27
N ALA A 131 12.60 16.26 -9.12
CA ALA A 131 12.27 16.09 -10.54
C ALA A 131 13.28 15.23 -11.33
N ASP A 132 14.53 15.17 -10.88
CA ASP A 132 15.58 14.36 -11.49
C ASP A 132 15.31 12.85 -11.34
N THR A 133 15.29 12.14 -12.47
CA THR A 133 14.98 10.70 -12.53
C THR A 133 16.15 9.81 -12.10
N THR A 134 17.39 10.29 -12.13
CA THR A 134 18.56 9.60 -11.56
C THR A 134 18.44 9.57 -10.05
N LEU A 135 18.14 10.72 -9.44
CA LEU A 135 17.93 10.87 -8.00
C LEU A 135 16.71 10.05 -7.53
N GLN A 136 15.60 10.03 -8.28
CA GLN A 136 14.47 9.11 -8.00
C GLN A 136 14.91 7.63 -7.99
N ASN A 137 15.73 7.21 -8.96
CA ASN A 137 16.21 5.83 -9.04
C ASN A 137 17.23 5.47 -7.94
N GLU A 138 18.03 6.43 -7.47
CA GLU A 138 18.90 6.24 -6.29
C GLU A 138 18.07 6.05 -5.01
N TYR A 139 17.05 6.87 -4.80
CA TYR A 139 16.16 6.77 -3.64
C TYR A 139 15.48 5.39 -3.54
N LEU A 140 14.99 4.86 -4.66
CA LEU A 140 14.40 3.52 -4.73
C LEU A 140 15.43 2.41 -4.45
N LYS A 141 16.66 2.53 -4.98
CA LYS A 141 17.77 1.59 -4.68
C LYS A 141 18.10 1.57 -3.18
N TYR A 142 18.22 2.74 -2.55
CA TYR A 142 18.46 2.84 -1.11
C TYR A 142 17.38 2.11 -0.29
N HIS A 143 16.10 2.28 -0.63
CA HIS A 143 15.01 1.59 0.06
C HIS A 143 15.03 0.07 -0.19
N ALA A 144 15.37 -0.36 -1.40
CA ALA A 144 15.51 -1.78 -1.74
C ALA A 144 16.67 -2.48 -1.00
N THR A 145 17.73 -1.76 -0.61
CA THR A 145 18.86 -2.34 0.16
C THR A 145 18.86 -2.00 1.66
N GLN A 146 17.94 -1.14 2.13
CA GLN A 146 17.92 -0.59 3.50
C GLN A 146 18.11 -1.65 4.59
N PHE A 147 17.37 -2.76 4.55
CA PHE A 147 17.44 -3.79 5.59
C PHE A 147 18.78 -4.53 5.68
N LYS A 148 19.57 -4.51 4.59
CA LYS A 148 20.89 -5.16 4.50
C LYS A 148 22.03 -4.17 4.79
N GLU A 149 21.95 -2.96 4.25
CA GLU A 149 23.04 -1.97 4.25
C GLU A 149 22.89 -0.92 5.35
N TRP A 150 21.67 -0.71 5.84
CA TRP A 150 21.30 0.20 6.92
C TRP A 150 20.34 -0.46 7.93
N PRO A 151 20.66 -1.66 8.48
CA PRO A 151 19.79 -2.38 9.43
C PRO A 151 19.52 -1.59 10.72
N GLU A 152 20.29 -0.53 11.01
CA GLU A 152 20.04 0.40 12.11
C GLU A 152 18.76 1.22 11.92
N VAL A 153 18.30 1.42 10.69
CA VAL A 153 17.05 2.15 10.39
C VAL A 153 15.82 1.34 10.82
N SER A 154 15.75 0.07 10.43
CA SER A 154 14.66 -0.83 10.87
C SER A 154 14.73 -1.14 12.37
N LYS A 155 15.92 -1.25 12.96
CA LYS A 155 16.09 -1.31 14.43
C LYS A 155 15.54 -0.06 15.11
N GLY A 156 15.71 1.13 14.51
CA GLY A 156 15.08 2.37 14.97
C GLY A 156 13.55 2.27 15.02
N PHE A 157 12.93 1.71 13.98
CA PHE A 157 11.48 1.50 13.94
C PHE A 157 11.00 0.49 15.01
N CYS A 158 11.74 -0.60 15.22
CA CYS A 158 11.48 -1.54 16.32
C CYS A 158 11.58 -0.86 17.70
N ASN A 159 12.61 -0.05 17.93
CA ASN A 159 12.79 0.72 19.18
C ASN A 159 11.67 1.76 19.40
N ALA A 160 11.12 2.31 18.31
CA ALA A 160 9.96 3.19 18.33
C ALA A 160 8.62 2.46 18.50
N SER A 161 8.60 1.12 18.52
CA SER A 161 7.39 0.29 18.53
C SER A 161 6.46 0.57 17.34
N PHE A 162 7.01 1.02 16.20
CA PHE A 162 6.24 1.17 14.96
C PHE A 162 5.80 -0.20 14.46
N GLN A 163 4.50 -0.34 14.18
CA GLN A 163 3.88 -1.62 13.83
C GLN A 163 4.12 -1.99 12.36
N GLN A 164 4.05 -0.97 11.49
CA GLN A 164 4.29 -1.10 10.06
C GLN A 164 4.68 0.27 9.49
N LEU A 165 5.58 0.28 8.50
CA LEU A 165 5.74 1.42 7.59
C LEU A 165 5.50 0.93 6.17
N LEU A 166 4.60 1.61 5.45
CA LEU A 166 4.34 1.36 4.04
C LEU A 166 4.66 2.62 3.24
N LEU A 167 5.39 2.47 2.14
CA LEU A 167 5.76 3.60 1.29
C LEU A 167 5.38 3.29 -0.16
N PHE A 168 4.36 4.01 -0.64
CA PHE A 168 3.82 3.90 -1.99
C PHE A 168 4.30 5.06 -2.87
N LYS A 169 4.22 4.87 -4.20
CA LYS A 169 4.61 5.89 -5.19
C LYS A 169 3.55 6.04 -6.29
N ASN A 170 3.28 7.27 -6.71
CA ASN A 170 2.54 7.57 -7.95
C ASN A 170 3.27 8.71 -8.69
N GLY A 171 3.78 8.44 -9.88
CA GLY A 171 4.65 9.39 -10.60
C GLY A 171 5.88 9.73 -9.75
N ARG A 172 5.96 10.98 -9.26
CA ARG A 172 6.96 11.44 -8.27
C ARG A 172 6.44 11.46 -6.83
N GLN A 173 5.14 11.45 -6.61
CA GLN A 173 4.53 11.64 -5.30
C GLN A 173 4.66 10.35 -4.46
N LEU A 174 5.04 10.52 -3.21
CA LEU A 174 5.14 9.46 -2.20
C LEU A 174 3.93 9.52 -1.26
N MET A 175 3.46 8.36 -0.81
CA MET A 175 2.54 8.23 0.31
C MET A 175 3.17 7.31 1.36
N LEU A 176 3.46 7.86 2.54
CA LEU A 176 3.99 7.16 3.70
C LEU A 176 2.85 6.89 4.69
N VAL A 177 2.59 5.62 4.98
CA VAL A 177 1.76 5.18 6.11
C VAL A 177 2.68 4.74 7.23
N ILE A 178 2.52 5.32 8.42
CA ILE A 178 3.14 4.82 9.66
C ILE A 178 2.01 4.28 10.55
N SER A 179 2.03 2.97 10.81
CA SER A 179 1.13 2.31 11.74
C SER A 179 1.77 2.24 13.12
N ILE A 180 1.08 2.71 14.16
CA ILE A 180 1.55 2.71 15.55
C ILE A 180 0.50 2.07 16.49
N PRO A 181 0.86 1.67 17.73
CA PRO A 181 -0.12 1.17 18.69
C PRO A 181 -1.19 2.23 18.99
N LYS A 182 -2.46 1.81 19.07
CA LYS A 182 -3.59 2.70 19.41
C LYS A 182 -3.38 3.38 20.77
N GLY A 183 -3.73 4.67 20.87
CA GLY A 183 -3.49 5.51 22.03
C GLY A 183 -2.03 5.98 22.17
N LYS A 184 -1.27 6.02 21.07
CA LYS A 184 0.07 6.63 20.99
C LYS A 184 0.12 7.72 19.94
N THR A 185 1.09 8.62 20.11
CA THR A 185 1.37 9.71 19.16
C THR A 185 2.68 9.46 18.42
N LEU A 186 2.84 10.03 17.22
CA LEU A 186 4.11 9.97 16.50
C LEU A 186 5.22 10.72 17.26
N ASP A 187 4.89 11.81 17.97
CA ASP A 187 5.84 12.62 18.73
C ASP A 187 6.42 11.86 19.95
N GLU A 188 5.66 10.97 20.59
CA GLU A 188 6.15 10.07 21.65
C GLU A 188 7.13 9.00 21.13
N LEU A 189 6.99 8.59 19.87
CA LEU A 189 7.62 7.37 19.35
C LEU A 189 8.78 7.67 18.39
N ASN A 190 8.64 8.65 17.49
CA ASN A 190 9.65 8.99 16.49
C ASN A 190 11.04 9.32 17.07
N PRO A 191 11.21 10.02 18.22
CA PRO A 191 12.52 10.24 18.83
C PRO A 191 13.29 8.96 19.18
N LYS A 192 12.59 7.84 19.41
CA LYS A 192 13.21 6.55 19.74
C LYS A 192 13.89 5.90 18.53
N THR A 193 13.57 6.33 17.30
CA THR A 193 14.24 5.84 16.08
C THR A 193 15.72 6.25 16.04
N THR A 194 16.03 7.46 16.50
CA THR A 194 17.37 8.06 16.53
C THR A 194 18.08 7.92 17.88
N GLN A 195 17.36 7.53 18.94
CA GLN A 195 17.92 7.37 20.29
C GLN A 195 19.10 6.37 20.28
N ASN A 196 20.29 6.87 20.64
CA ASN A 196 21.56 6.14 20.59
C ASN A 196 21.90 5.55 19.20
N ASN A 197 21.32 6.10 18.12
CA ASN A 197 21.34 5.53 16.77
C ASN A 197 21.77 6.58 15.71
N PRO A 198 23.07 6.94 15.65
CA PRO A 198 23.57 7.98 14.74
C PRO A 198 23.40 7.62 13.25
N ARG A 199 23.35 6.33 12.92
CA ARG A 199 23.11 5.80 11.56
C ARG A 199 21.78 6.26 10.96
N VAL A 200 20.74 6.47 11.77
CA VAL A 200 19.47 7.03 11.28
C VAL A 200 19.60 8.51 10.92
N ASN A 201 20.47 9.27 11.61
CA ASN A 201 20.73 10.66 11.26
C ASN A 201 21.56 10.78 9.96
N GLU A 202 22.50 9.85 9.74
CA GLU A 202 23.21 9.69 8.45
C GLU A 202 22.22 9.37 7.32
N TRP A 203 21.36 8.37 7.50
CA TRP A 203 20.30 8.00 6.56
C TRP A 203 19.37 9.18 6.23
N ASN A 204 18.85 9.87 7.24
CA ASN A 204 17.94 11.02 7.05
C ASN A 204 18.62 12.16 6.27
N LYS A 205 19.93 12.40 6.48
CA LYS A 205 20.74 13.38 5.73
C LYS A 205 21.04 12.95 4.29
N ILE A 206 20.94 11.66 3.98
CA ILE A 206 20.98 11.15 2.60
C ILE A 206 19.58 11.29 1.97
N MET A 207 18.53 10.86 2.67
CA MET A 207 17.15 10.89 2.15
C MET A 207 16.62 12.29 1.85
N SER A 208 17.00 13.31 2.62
CA SER A 208 16.57 14.70 2.40
C SER A 208 17.05 15.32 1.07
N LYS A 209 18.00 14.70 0.37
CA LYS A 209 18.43 15.12 -0.98
C LYS A 209 17.43 14.75 -2.07
N TYR A 210 16.65 13.69 -1.83
CA TYR A 210 15.81 13.05 -2.83
C TYR A 210 14.35 13.53 -2.79
N GLN A 211 13.99 14.35 -1.80
CA GLN A 211 12.61 14.67 -1.45
C GLN A 211 12.34 16.18 -1.46
N GLU A 212 11.20 16.57 -2.01
CA GLU A 212 10.70 17.95 -2.05
C GLU A 212 9.21 17.99 -1.63
N GLY A 213 8.67 19.19 -1.41
CA GLY A 213 7.26 19.35 -1.09
C GLY A 213 6.31 19.01 -2.25
N ILE A 214 5.07 18.65 -1.94
CA ILE A 214 3.99 18.60 -2.94
C ILE A 214 3.49 20.00 -3.31
N SER A 215 2.59 20.10 -4.30
CA SER A 215 2.06 21.40 -4.72
C SER A 215 1.40 22.15 -3.55
N GLY A 216 1.86 23.37 -3.29
CA GLY A 216 1.33 24.22 -2.22
C GLY A 216 1.85 23.93 -0.81
N THR A 217 2.95 23.19 -0.60
CA THR A 217 3.66 23.24 0.69
C THR A 217 4.30 24.61 0.94
N ALA A 218 4.68 24.89 2.19
CA ALA A 218 5.48 26.06 2.54
C ALA A 218 6.93 25.94 2.02
N LYS A 219 7.63 27.07 1.88
CA LYS A 219 9.03 27.08 1.43
C LYS A 219 9.93 26.35 2.45
N GLY A 220 10.44 25.17 2.06
CA GLY A 220 11.24 24.30 2.92
C GLY A 220 10.45 23.20 3.64
N GLU A 221 9.13 23.12 3.44
CA GLU A 221 8.29 22.02 3.91
C GLU A 221 8.29 20.88 2.88
N THR A 222 8.83 19.72 3.27
CA THR A 222 8.94 18.52 2.42
C THR A 222 7.81 17.53 2.66
N TRP A 223 7.71 17.00 3.89
CA TRP A 223 6.67 16.05 4.28
C TRP A 223 5.51 16.77 4.95
N VAL A 224 4.30 16.56 4.43
CA VAL A 224 3.06 17.06 5.04
C VAL A 224 2.18 15.94 5.53
N PHE A 225 1.59 16.15 6.70
CA PHE A 225 0.65 15.23 7.33
C PHE A 225 -0.76 15.43 6.78
N PHE A 226 -1.44 14.33 6.43
CA PHE A 226 -2.89 14.34 6.33
C PHE A 226 -3.50 14.20 7.72
N LYS A 227 -4.56 14.95 8.00
CA LYS A 227 -5.33 14.82 9.25
C LYS A 227 -6.46 13.82 9.04
N GLY A 228 -6.67 12.91 9.98
CA GLY A 228 -7.87 12.05 9.98
C GLY A 228 -9.14 12.90 10.01
N GLY A 229 -10.15 12.49 9.23
CA GLY A 229 -11.39 13.24 9.02
C GLY A 229 -12.56 12.73 9.83
#